data_AF-A0A7S2J0S0-F1
#
_entry.id   AF-A0A7S2J0S0-F1
#
_cell.length_a   1.000
_cell.length_b   1.000
_cell.length_c   1.000
_cell.angle_alpha   90.00
_cell.angle_beta   90.00
_cell.angle_gamma   90.00
#
_symmetry.space_group_name_H-M   'P 1'
#
loop_
_entity.id
_entity.type
_entity.pdbx_description
1 polymer ?
#
loop_
_entity_poly.entity_id
_entity_poly.type
_entity_poly.pdbx_seq_one_letter_code
_entity_poly.pdbx_strand_id
1 'polypeptide(L)'
;YFYGCVALVRSLVICLVPVVVRDNAPVQVILIGGCILCCLVLQQSTQPWRARIANVTDGGLSVCLIMMLFCAQIGMGSELGVAKASNALGVMATIIILLVLLLIVVTLSISLHEYFRPTLPYHSFISHHKADASAQARYIQLSIQTRVGRKVFLDSDDLVNLDCLFDIVRSKVGTLIVVLT
;
A
#
# COMPACT_ATOMS: atom_id res chain seq x y z
N TYR A 1 8.43 6.87 -12.00
CA TYR A 1 8.31 5.76 -11.02
C TYR A 1 9.59 4.92 -11.07
N PHE A 2 10.63 5.32 -10.33
CA PHE A 2 11.96 4.65 -10.37
C PHE A 2 12.18 3.65 -9.22
N TYR A 3 11.22 3.51 -8.30
CA TYR A 3 11.37 2.65 -7.13
C TYR A 3 11.51 1.16 -7.46
N GLY A 4 10.97 0.71 -8.61
CA GLY A 4 11.20 -0.65 -9.09
C GLY A 4 12.68 -0.97 -9.29
N CYS A 5 13.48 -0.02 -9.81
CA CYS A 5 14.92 -0.18 -9.94
C CYS A 5 15.60 -0.28 -8.57
N VAL A 6 15.18 0.52 -7.59
CA VAL A 6 15.69 0.46 -6.21
C VAL A 6 15.40 -0.90 -5.57
N ALA A 7 14.20 -1.44 -5.77
CA ALA A 7 13.83 -2.76 -5.27
C ALA A 7 14.66 -3.89 -5.91
N LEU A 8 14.95 -3.81 -7.22
CA LEU A 8 15.81 -4.77 -7.91
C LEU A 8 17.25 -4.70 -7.43
N VAL A 9 17.79 -3.48 -7.24
CA VAL A 9 19.13 -3.28 -6.68
C VAL A 9 19.22 -3.83 -5.27
N ARG A 10 18.21 -3.62 -4.42
CA ARG A 10 18.13 -4.23 -3.09
C ARG A 10 18.24 -5.75 -3.16
N SER A 11 17.43 -6.39 -4.02
CA SER A 11 17.44 -7.85 -4.17
C SER A 11 18.79 -8.36 -4.69
N LEU A 12 19.41 -7.65 -5.65
CA LEU A 12 20.73 -7.97 -6.17
C LEU A 12 21.80 -7.93 -5.07
N VAL A 13 21.82 -6.86 -4.26
CA VAL A 13 22.78 -6.72 -3.15
C VAL A 13 22.62 -7.85 -2.14
N ILE A 14 21.38 -8.19 -1.76
CA ILE A 14 21.10 -9.29 -0.83
C ILE A 14 21.62 -10.63 -1.39
N CYS A 15 21.38 -10.92 -2.66
CA CYS A 15 21.86 -12.15 -3.30
C CYS A 15 23.39 -12.20 -3.45
N LEU A 16 24.07 -11.05 -3.49
CA LEU A 16 25.52 -10.96 -3.63
C LEU A 16 26.27 -11.22 -2.32
N VAL A 17 25.64 -10.98 -1.16
CA VAL A 17 26.26 -11.19 0.16
C VAL A 17 26.88 -12.59 0.33
N PRO A 18 26.18 -13.71 0.10
CA PRO A 18 26.76 -15.05 0.27
C PRO A 18 27.84 -15.37 -0.78
N VAL A 19 27.89 -14.65 -1.90
CA VAL A 19 28.92 -14.83 -2.93
C VAL A 19 30.24 -14.19 -2.50
N VAL A 20 30.16 -13.00 -1.89
CA VAL A 20 31.31 -12.21 -1.45
C VAL A 20 31.86 -12.71 -0.11
N VAL A 21 30.98 -12.97 0.86
CA VAL A 21 31.35 -13.50 2.17
C VAL A 21 30.92 -14.96 2.20
N ARG A 22 31.85 -15.90 2.01
CA ARG A 22 31.53 -17.34 1.91
C ARG A 22 31.66 -18.08 3.24
N ASP A 23 32.71 -17.79 3.99
CA ASP A 23 33.14 -18.63 5.11
C ASP A 23 32.63 -18.17 6.48
N ASN A 24 31.88 -17.06 6.54
CA ASN A 24 31.43 -16.47 7.79
C ASN A 24 29.93 -16.18 7.79
N ALA A 25 29.14 -17.18 8.20
CA ALA A 25 27.69 -17.09 8.30
C ALA A 25 27.19 -15.93 9.21
N PRO A 26 27.77 -15.68 10.41
CA PRO A 26 27.40 -14.52 11.21
C PRO A 26 27.51 -13.19 10.46
N VAL A 27 28.61 -12.99 9.72
CA VAL A 27 28.83 -11.77 8.94
C VAL A 27 27.84 -11.67 7.77
N GLN A 28 27.53 -12.79 7.10
CA GLN A 28 26.50 -12.82 6.05
C GLN A 28 25.14 -12.33 6.59
N VAL A 29 24.70 -12.83 7.74
CA VAL A 29 23.41 -12.46 8.33
C VAL A 29 23.38 -10.98 8.72
N ILE A 30 24.46 -10.47 9.32
CA ILE A 30 24.57 -9.05 9.68
C ILE A 30 24.50 -8.16 8.43
N LEU A 31 25.20 -8.52 7.36
CA LEU A 31 25.19 -7.76 6.11
C LEU A 31 23.83 -7.76 5.42
N ILE A 32 23.17 -8.93 5.33
CA ILE A 32 21.82 -9.04 4.76
C ILE A 32 20.82 -8.25 5.61
N GLY A 33 20.85 -8.44 6.93
CA GLY A 33 19.98 -7.72 7.87
C GLY A 33 20.16 -6.21 7.80
N GLY A 34 21.41 -5.73 7.72
CA GLY A 34 21.75 -4.32 7.54
C GLY A 34 21.22 -3.76 6.22
N CYS A 35 21.38 -4.49 5.11
CA CYS A 35 20.83 -4.08 3.81
C CYS A 35 19.31 -3.95 3.85
N ILE A 36 18.61 -4.94 4.43
CA ILE A 36 17.15 -4.90 4.56
C ILE A 36 16.72 -3.73 5.45
N LEU A 37 17.42 -3.48 6.58
CA LEU A 37 17.11 -2.38 7.49
C LEU A 37 17.31 -1.00 6.84
N CYS A 38 18.41 -0.79 6.13
CA CYS A 38 18.66 0.45 5.39
C CYS A 38 17.56 0.68 4.35
N CYS A 39 17.21 -0.36 3.58
CA CYS A 39 16.12 -0.28 2.62
C CYS A 39 14.76 -0.05 3.28
N LEU A 40 14.51 -0.63 4.46
CA LEU A 40 13.28 -0.41 5.22
C LEU A 40 13.16 1.06 5.66
N VAL A 41 14.22 1.67 6.19
CA VAL A 41 14.22 3.09 6.56
C VAL A 41 13.96 3.98 5.33
N LEU A 42 14.64 3.68 4.23
CA LEU A 42 14.40 4.39 2.95
C LEU A 42 12.96 4.21 2.46
N GLN A 43 12.41 3.00 2.51
CA GLN A 43 11.05 2.70 2.11
C GLN A 43 10.02 3.42 3.00
N GLN A 44 10.23 3.45 4.32
CA GLN A 44 9.31 4.12 5.25
C GLN A 44 9.37 5.64 5.13
N SER A 45 10.54 6.21 4.82
CA SER A 45 10.68 7.64 4.58
C SER A 45 10.12 8.09 3.22
N THR A 46 10.24 7.25 2.18
CA THR A 46 9.83 7.62 0.81
C THR A 46 8.40 7.21 0.46
N GLN A 47 7.80 6.29 1.22
CA GLN A 47 6.43 5.76 1.00
C GLN A 47 6.14 5.53 -0.50
N PRO A 48 6.95 4.70 -1.17
CA PRO A 48 7.02 4.60 -2.62
C PRO A 48 5.75 4.04 -3.27
N TRP A 49 5.00 3.24 -2.53
CA TRP A 49 3.76 2.64 -3.01
C TRP A 49 2.62 3.65 -2.93
N ARG A 50 1.77 3.71 -3.97
CA ARG A 50 0.62 4.62 -4.01
C ARG A 50 -0.36 4.36 -2.87
N ALA A 51 -0.60 3.08 -2.56
CA ALA A 51 -1.49 2.68 -1.49
C ALA A 51 -0.72 2.62 -0.17
N ARG A 52 -1.22 3.32 0.86
CA ARG A 52 -0.63 3.32 2.21
C ARG A 52 -0.55 1.90 2.78
N ILE A 53 -1.57 1.08 2.51
CA ILE A 53 -1.62 -0.32 2.95
C ILE A 53 -0.41 -1.09 2.41
N ALA A 54 -0.09 -0.94 1.12
CA ALA A 54 1.07 -1.60 0.51
C ALA A 54 2.41 -1.21 1.18
N ASN A 55 2.59 0.07 1.55
CA ASN A 55 3.79 0.50 2.30
C ASN A 55 3.88 -0.14 3.69
N VAL A 56 2.76 -0.24 4.40
CA VAL A 56 2.73 -0.89 5.73
C VAL A 56 3.00 -2.39 5.59
N THR A 57 2.43 -3.05 4.60
CA THR A 57 2.63 -4.48 4.34
C THR A 57 4.08 -4.80 3.99
N ASP A 58 4.67 -4.08 3.04
CA ASP A 58 6.07 -4.26 2.62
C ASP A 58 7.04 -4.01 3.80
N GLY A 59 6.74 -3.01 4.62
CA GLY A 59 7.49 -2.73 5.85
C GLY A 59 7.37 -3.86 6.87
N GLY A 60 6.15 -4.32 7.14
CA GLY A 60 5.89 -5.42 8.07
C GLY A 60 6.56 -6.73 7.65
N LEU A 61 6.47 -7.08 6.37
CA LEU A 61 7.14 -8.26 5.81
C LEU A 61 8.67 -8.16 5.93
N SER A 62 9.25 -6.97 5.71
CA SER A 62 10.68 -6.74 5.89
C SER A 62 11.12 -6.90 7.34
N VAL A 63 10.31 -6.47 8.31
CA VAL A 63 10.57 -6.71 9.75
C VAL A 63 10.50 -8.20 10.09
N CYS A 64 9.47 -8.91 9.60
CA CYS A 64 9.36 -10.37 9.80
C CYS A 64 10.56 -11.12 9.20
N LEU A 65 11.04 -10.70 8.03
CA LEU A 65 12.21 -11.28 7.38
C LEU A 65 13.49 -11.06 8.21
N ILE A 66 13.68 -9.86 8.76
CA ILE A 66 14.81 -9.58 9.68
C ILE A 66 14.73 -10.47 10.91
N MET A 67 13.55 -10.60 11.55
CA MET A 67 13.38 -11.48 12.70
C MET A 67 13.70 -12.94 12.38
N MET A 68 13.27 -13.42 11.20
CA MET A 68 13.55 -14.78 10.73
C MET A 68 15.05 -15.01 10.53
N LEU A 69 15.79 -14.03 9.98
CA LEU A 69 17.24 -14.09 9.83
C LEU A 69 17.96 -14.21 11.18
N PHE A 70 17.52 -13.46 12.20
CA PHE A 70 18.07 -13.60 13.55
C PHE A 70 17.77 -14.97 14.16
N CYS A 71 16.54 -15.48 14.03
CA CYS A 71 16.19 -16.83 14.49
C CYS A 71 17.07 -17.90 13.82
N ALA A 72 17.33 -17.78 12.51
CA ALA A 72 18.19 -18.70 11.78
C ALA A 72 19.64 -18.67 12.29
N GLN A 73 20.19 -17.48 12.54
CA GLN A 73 21.56 -17.34 13.06
C GLN A 73 21.71 -17.93 14.46
N ILE A 74 20.74 -17.72 15.34
CA ILE A 74 20.74 -18.28 16.70
C ILE A 74 20.68 -19.81 16.64
N GLY A 75 19.89 -20.37 15.72
CA GLY A 75 19.79 -21.82 15.51
C GLY A 75 21.08 -22.47 15.02
N MET A 76 21.88 -21.78 14.20
CA MET A 76 23.19 -22.28 13.74
C MET A 76 24.27 -22.21 14.83
N GLY A 77 24.16 -21.28 15.78
CA GLY A 77 25.16 -21.09 16.84
C GLY A 77 25.06 -22.05 18.04
N SER A 78 24.02 -22.88 18.11
CA SER A 78 23.73 -23.69 19.30
C SER A 78 24.13 -25.17 19.16
N GLU A 79 25.42 -25.47 19.07
CA GLU A 79 25.90 -26.87 19.21
C GLU A 79 25.81 -27.37 20.67
N LEU A 80 25.72 -26.47 21.66
CA LEU A 80 25.86 -26.80 23.09
C LEU A 80 24.53 -27.04 23.87
N GLY A 81 23.40 -27.26 23.20
CA GLY A 81 22.08 -27.35 23.88
C GLY A 81 20.89 -27.82 23.03
N VAL A 82 21.16 -28.72 22.08
CA VAL A 82 20.34 -29.09 20.90
C VAL A 82 18.87 -29.48 21.18
N ALA A 83 18.52 -29.95 22.38
CA ALA A 83 17.16 -30.48 22.65
C ALA A 83 16.17 -29.46 23.24
N LYS A 84 16.62 -28.44 24.00
CA LYS A 84 15.71 -27.45 24.63
C LYS A 84 15.63 -26.14 23.85
N ALA A 85 16.73 -25.72 23.23
CA ALA A 85 16.75 -24.52 22.38
C ALA A 85 15.97 -24.71 21.07
N SER A 86 15.92 -25.93 20.54
CA SER A 86 15.21 -26.26 19.29
C SER A 86 13.70 -26.05 19.39
N ASN A 87 13.07 -26.40 20.52
CA ASN A 87 11.64 -26.19 20.72
C ASN A 87 11.28 -24.70 20.79
N ALA A 88 12.06 -23.89 21.51
CA ALA A 88 11.82 -22.45 21.62
C ALA A 88 12.02 -21.74 20.26
N LEU A 89 13.07 -22.08 19.52
CA LEU A 89 13.31 -21.55 18.18
C LEU A 89 12.21 -21.97 17.19
N GLY A 90 11.75 -23.22 17.25
CA GLY A 90 10.63 -23.70 16.44
C GLY A 90 9.32 -22.96 16.74
N VAL A 91 9.02 -22.69 18.02
CA VAL A 91 7.87 -21.88 18.41
C VAL A 91 8.00 -20.44 17.90
N MET A 92 9.18 -19.83 18.02
CA MET A 92 9.39 -18.47 17.50
C MET A 92 9.24 -18.40 15.97
N ALA A 93 9.81 -19.37 15.25
CA ALA A 93 9.67 -19.43 13.79
C ALA A 93 8.22 -19.63 13.35
N THR A 94 7.46 -20.49 14.03
CA THR A 94 6.03 -20.69 13.73
C THR A 94 5.22 -19.42 14.00
N ILE A 95 5.48 -18.70 15.09
CA ILE A 95 4.84 -17.39 15.37
C ILE A 95 5.13 -16.39 14.25
N ILE A 96 6.38 -16.28 13.79
CA ILE A 96 6.76 -15.37 12.69
C ILE A 96 6.03 -15.74 11.39
N ILE A 97 5.96 -17.03 11.06
CA ILE A 97 5.24 -17.50 9.86
C ILE A 97 3.74 -17.17 9.96
N LEU A 98 3.12 -17.40 11.11
CA LEU A 98 1.71 -17.06 11.34
C LEU A 98 1.48 -15.55 11.22
N LEU A 99 2.41 -14.72 11.70
CA LEU A 99 2.35 -13.27 11.54
C LEU A 99 2.43 -12.84 10.07
N VAL A 100 3.32 -13.46 9.29
CA VAL A 100 3.41 -13.22 7.84
C VAL A 100 2.11 -13.59 7.13
N LEU A 101 1.56 -14.78 7.42
CA LEU A 101 0.29 -15.22 6.84
C LEU A 101 -0.86 -14.27 7.23
N LEU A 102 -0.92 -13.84 8.49
CA LEU A 102 -1.91 -12.87 8.96
C LEU A 102 -1.81 -11.55 8.19
N LEU A 103 -0.60 -11.00 8.03
CA LEU A 103 -0.38 -9.77 7.27
C LEU A 103 -0.86 -9.91 5.82
N ILE A 104 -0.55 -11.03 5.15
CA ILE A 104 -1.01 -11.30 3.78
C ILE A 104 -2.53 -11.39 3.72
N VAL A 105 -3.16 -12.16 4.61
CA VAL A 105 -4.61 -12.36 4.63
C VAL A 105 -5.35 -11.04 4.90
N VAL A 106 -4.90 -10.25 5.88
CA VAL A 106 -5.51 -8.95 6.20
C VAL A 106 -5.41 -7.99 5.01
N THR A 107 -4.23 -7.91 4.39
CA THR A 107 -3.99 -6.95 3.30
C THR A 107 -4.74 -7.35 2.03
N LEU A 108 -4.80 -8.64 1.72
CA LEU A 108 -5.63 -9.17 0.66
C LEU A 108 -7.11 -8.91 0.93
N SER A 109 -7.58 -9.15 2.17
CA SER A 109 -8.98 -8.92 2.55
C SER A 109 -9.38 -7.45 2.39
N ILE A 110 -8.54 -6.51 2.83
CA ILE A 110 -8.80 -5.08 2.64
C ILE A 110 -8.80 -4.73 1.15
N SER A 111 -7.81 -5.22 0.39
CA SER A 111 -7.71 -4.94 -1.05
C SER A 111 -8.93 -5.47 -1.81
N LEU A 112 -9.40 -6.68 -1.47
CA LEU A 112 -10.63 -7.25 -2.03
C LEU A 112 -11.85 -6.45 -1.60
N HIS A 113 -11.93 -6.04 -0.34
CA HIS A 113 -13.04 -5.23 0.15
C HIS A 113 -13.14 -3.90 -0.59
N GLU A 114 -12.03 -3.20 -0.79
CA GLU A 114 -11.97 -1.96 -1.56
C GLU A 114 -12.28 -2.19 -3.04
N TYR A 115 -11.83 -3.31 -3.60
CA TYR A 115 -12.15 -3.70 -4.97
C TYR A 115 -13.65 -3.95 -5.17
N PHE A 116 -14.30 -4.65 -4.23
CA PHE A 116 -15.74 -4.92 -4.29
C PHE A 116 -16.62 -3.75 -3.83
N ARG A 117 -16.05 -2.74 -3.16
CA ARG A 117 -16.74 -1.51 -2.75
C ARG A 117 -16.05 -0.28 -3.36
N PRO A 118 -16.14 -0.09 -4.68
CA PRO A 118 -15.62 1.12 -5.30
C PRO A 118 -16.29 2.34 -4.65
N THR A 119 -15.49 3.16 -3.97
CA THR A 119 -15.96 4.43 -3.44
C THR A 119 -16.00 5.43 -4.59
N LEU A 120 -17.19 5.88 -4.94
CA LEU A 120 -17.35 6.87 -6.00
C LEU A 120 -16.71 8.21 -5.55
N PRO A 121 -15.78 8.79 -6.33
CA PRO A 121 -15.07 9.99 -5.94
C PRO A 121 -15.99 11.22 -5.86
N TYR A 122 -17.11 11.20 -6.58
CA TYR A 122 -18.13 12.24 -6.54
C TYR A 122 -19.45 11.68 -6.00
N HIS A 123 -20.05 12.44 -5.09
CA HIS A 123 -21.38 12.12 -4.57
C HIS A 123 -22.45 12.36 -5.65
N SER A 124 -22.41 13.54 -6.27
CA SER A 124 -23.36 13.92 -7.30
C SER A 124 -22.68 14.61 -8.48
N PHE A 125 -23.27 14.46 -9.65
CA PHE A 125 -23.01 15.26 -10.84
C PHE A 125 -24.17 16.23 -11.06
N ILE A 126 -23.89 17.50 -11.36
CA ILE A 126 -24.90 18.51 -11.65
C ILE A 126 -24.79 18.94 -13.12
N SER A 127 -25.82 18.61 -13.91
CA SER A 127 -26.04 19.12 -15.25
C SER A 127 -27.01 20.29 -15.19
N HIS A 128 -26.78 21.34 -15.98
CA HIS A 128 -27.58 22.56 -15.97
C HIS A 128 -27.50 23.29 -17.32
N HIS A 129 -28.51 24.12 -17.62
CA HIS A 129 -28.41 25.01 -18.79
C HIS A 129 -27.37 26.10 -18.54
N LYS A 130 -26.34 26.17 -19.39
CA LYS A 130 -25.15 26.99 -19.16
C LYS A 130 -25.45 28.49 -19.05
N ALA A 131 -26.40 29.00 -19.83
CA ALA A 131 -26.72 30.42 -19.86
C ALA A 131 -27.57 30.85 -18.64
N ASP A 132 -28.59 30.06 -18.28
CA ASP A 132 -29.65 30.52 -17.38
C ASP A 132 -29.52 29.96 -15.96
N ALA A 133 -28.91 28.79 -15.80
CA ALA A 133 -28.91 28.04 -14.55
C ALA A 133 -27.57 28.01 -13.82
N SER A 134 -26.53 28.68 -14.34
CA SER A 134 -25.15 28.53 -13.84
C SER A 134 -24.99 28.94 -12.37
N ALA A 135 -25.55 30.10 -11.97
CA ALA A 135 -25.50 30.57 -10.60
C ALA A 135 -26.27 29.64 -9.65
N GLN A 136 -27.45 29.18 -10.07
CA GLN A 136 -28.27 28.25 -9.29
C GLN A 136 -27.58 26.89 -9.13
N ALA A 137 -26.97 26.37 -10.19
CA ALA A 137 -26.24 25.10 -10.16
C ALA A 137 -25.03 25.17 -9.24
N ARG A 138 -24.27 26.28 -9.25
CA ARG A 138 -23.16 26.53 -8.31
C ARG A 138 -23.66 26.62 -6.87
N TYR A 139 -24.79 27.30 -6.63
CA TYR A 139 -25.41 27.36 -5.30
C TYR A 139 -25.82 25.97 -4.78
N ILE A 140 -26.44 25.15 -5.63
CA ILE A 140 -26.81 23.76 -5.30
C ILE A 140 -25.55 22.92 -5.03
N GLN A 141 -24.50 23.04 -5.85
CA GLN A 141 -23.22 22.37 -5.66
C GLN A 141 -22.65 22.65 -4.27
N LEU A 142 -22.52 23.92 -3.89
CA LEU A 142 -22.01 24.35 -2.59
C LEU A 142 -22.90 23.89 -1.43
N SER A 143 -24.23 23.98 -1.59
CA SER A 143 -25.19 23.55 -0.58
C SER A 143 -25.09 22.05 -0.29
N ILE A 144 -24.99 21.22 -1.34
CA ILE A 144 -24.81 19.77 -1.19
C ILE A 144 -23.45 19.45 -0.59
N GLN A 145 -22.37 20.08 -1.07
CA GLN A 145 -21.03 19.87 -0.53
C GLN A 145 -20.95 20.23 0.97
N THR A 146 -21.61 21.30 1.38
CA THR A 146 -21.64 21.75 2.79
C THR A 146 -22.41 20.78 3.68
N ARG A 147 -23.52 20.21 3.21
CA ARG A 147 -24.36 19.28 4.00
C ARG A 147 -23.83 17.85 4.01
N VAL A 148 -23.32 17.37 2.88
CA VAL A 148 -22.89 15.97 2.70
C VAL A 148 -21.40 15.78 2.99
N GLY A 149 -20.59 16.85 2.91
CA GLY A 149 -19.14 16.76 3.12
C GLY A 149 -18.40 15.99 2.01
N ARG A 150 -19.04 15.70 0.88
CA ARG A 150 -18.46 14.99 -0.26
C ARG A 150 -18.41 15.88 -1.49
N LYS A 151 -17.47 15.58 -2.39
CA LYS A 151 -17.29 16.32 -3.64
C LYS A 151 -18.50 16.16 -4.55
N VAL A 152 -18.90 17.26 -5.17
CA VAL A 152 -19.97 17.33 -6.17
C VAL A 152 -19.36 17.91 -7.44
N PHE A 153 -19.52 17.20 -8.54
CA PHE A 153 -18.98 17.59 -9.84
C PHE A 153 -20.02 18.43 -10.60
N LEU A 154 -19.61 19.60 -11.10
CA LEU A 154 -20.45 20.46 -11.93
C LEU A 154 -19.99 20.35 -13.38
N ASP A 155 -20.95 20.22 -14.30
CA ASP A 155 -20.71 20.06 -15.75
C ASP A 155 -19.77 21.14 -16.34
N SER A 156 -19.77 22.36 -15.77
CA SER A 156 -18.94 23.47 -16.23
C SER A 156 -17.54 23.56 -15.61
N ASP A 157 -17.18 22.70 -14.65
CA ASP A 157 -15.88 22.74 -13.98
C ASP A 157 -14.74 22.14 -14.84
N ASP A 158 -15.02 21.25 -15.81
CA ASP A 158 -14.02 20.67 -16.73
C ASP A 158 -14.60 20.39 -18.13
N LEU A 159 -14.62 21.44 -18.98
CA LEU A 159 -15.17 21.41 -20.34
C LEU A 159 -14.12 21.06 -21.43
N VAL A 160 -12.86 20.79 -21.04
CA VAL A 160 -11.77 20.65 -22.00
C VAL A 160 -11.80 19.29 -22.69
N ASN A 161 -12.30 18.26 -22.01
CA ASN A 161 -12.35 16.89 -22.55
C ASN A 161 -13.70 16.22 -22.24
N LEU A 162 -14.60 16.23 -23.23
CA LEU A 162 -15.93 15.64 -23.14
C LEU A 162 -15.91 14.13 -22.88
N ASP A 163 -14.89 13.40 -23.36
CA ASP A 163 -14.78 11.96 -23.09
C ASP A 163 -14.55 11.71 -21.59
N CYS A 164 -13.70 12.54 -20.96
CA CYS A 164 -13.49 12.50 -19.51
C CYS A 164 -14.78 12.81 -18.73
N LEU A 165 -15.57 13.78 -19.21
CA LEU A 165 -16.85 14.14 -18.63
C LEU A 165 -17.84 12.95 -18.67
N PHE A 166 -17.99 12.30 -19.82
CA PHE A 166 -18.86 11.12 -19.93
C PHE A 166 -18.38 9.95 -19.05
N ASP A 167 -17.07 9.74 -18.94
CA ASP A 167 -16.51 8.73 -18.04
C ASP A 167 -16.81 9.03 -16.57
N ILE A 168 -16.78 10.31 -16.19
CA ILE A 168 -17.14 10.77 -14.83
C ILE A 168 -18.62 10.47 -14.55
N VAL A 169 -19.52 10.85 -15.46
CA VAL A 169 -20.96 10.61 -15.32
C VAL A 169 -21.28 9.11 -15.31
N ARG A 170 -20.59 8.31 -16.14
CA ARG A 170 -20.83 6.87 -16.25
C ARG A 170 -20.43 6.09 -15.01
N SER A 171 -19.29 6.44 -14.40
CA SER A 171 -18.62 5.53 -13.47
C SER A 171 -18.12 6.15 -12.16
N LYS A 172 -18.16 7.49 -12.03
CA LYS A 172 -17.52 8.19 -10.90
C LYS A 172 -18.47 9.01 -10.04
N VAL A 173 -19.78 8.97 -10.32
CA VAL A 173 -20.82 9.76 -9.63
C VAL A 173 -21.91 8.85 -9.08
N GLY A 174 -22.39 9.13 -7.86
CA GLY A 174 -23.46 8.36 -7.23
C GLY A 174 -24.86 8.78 -7.67
N THR A 175 -25.05 10.05 -8.00
CA THR A 175 -26.36 10.59 -8.39
C THR A 175 -26.19 11.67 -9.47
N LEU A 176 -27.00 11.59 -10.52
CA LEU A 176 -27.11 12.63 -11.53
C LEU A 176 -28.25 13.59 -11.16
N ILE A 177 -27.95 14.88 -11.03
CA ILE A 177 -28.90 15.96 -10.79
C ILE A 177 -28.98 16.82 -12.04
N VAL A 178 -30.17 16.97 -12.60
CA VAL A 178 -30.42 17.82 -13.76
C VAL A 178 -31.21 19.03 -13.31
N VAL A 179 -30.62 20.22 -13.42
CA VAL A 179 -31.27 21.49 -13.10
C VAL A 179 -32.02 21.96 -14.33
N LEU A 180 -33.35 21.92 -14.25
CA LEU A 180 -34.26 22.39 -15.29
C LEU A 180 -34.59 23.87 -15.05
N THR A 181 -34.35 24.69 -16.05
CA THR A 181 -34.65 26.14 -16.09
C THR A 181 -35.35 26.49 -17.37
#